data_AF-M1VDB6-F1
#
_entry.id   AF-M1VDB6-F1
#
_cell.length_a   1.000
_cell.length_b   1.000
_cell.length_c   1.000
_cell.angle_alpha   90.00
_cell.angle_beta   90.00
_cell.angle_gamma   90.00
#
_symmetry.space_group_name_H-M   'P 1'
#
loop_
_entity.id
_entity.type
_entity.pdbx_description
1 polymer ?
#
loop_
_entity_poly.entity_id
_entity_poly.type
_entity_poly.pdbx_seq_one_letter_code
_entity_poly.pdbx_strand_id
1 'polypeptide(L)' 'MSHSIVPLTVPQSRRVEKKGRNDILMKIRLGKVEVTFFHSINHEVMEMILDKVLHYDHPTQ' A
#
# COMPACT_ATOMS: atom_id res chain seq x y z
N MET A 1 27.71 -13.77 45.96
CA MET A 1 27.14 -14.63 44.91
C MET A 1 27.26 -13.93 43.57
N SER A 2 28.35 -14.16 42.83
CA SER A 2 28.56 -13.61 41.48
C SER A 2 27.75 -14.41 40.46
N HIS A 3 26.71 -13.81 39.88
CA HIS A 3 25.95 -14.45 38.80
C HIS A 3 26.74 -14.32 37.49
N SER A 4 27.00 -15.45 36.84
CA SER A 4 27.62 -15.49 35.51
C SER A 4 26.64 -14.92 34.48
N ILE A 5 27.06 -13.88 33.75
CA ILE A 5 26.31 -13.35 32.61
C ILE A 5 26.48 -14.35 31.47
N VAL A 6 25.55 -15.29 31.36
CA VAL A 6 25.48 -16.20 30.21
C VAL A 6 24.87 -15.43 29.04
N PRO A 7 25.45 -15.46 27.83
CA PRO A 7 24.81 -14.87 26.66
C PRO A 7 23.49 -15.59 26.40
N LEU A 8 22.37 -14.92 26.67
CA LEU A 8 21.07 -15.40 26.22
C LEU A 8 21.10 -15.37 24.69
N THR A 9 20.84 -16.52 24.07
CA THR A 9 20.64 -16.62 22.62
C THR A 9 19.56 -15.61 22.24
N VAL A 10 19.97 -14.52 21.56
CA VAL A 10 19.04 -13.49 21.10
C VAL A 10 17.98 -14.22 20.28
N PRO A 11 16.69 -14.13 20.65
CA PRO A 11 15.65 -14.78 19.88
C PRO A 11 15.79 -14.25 18.46
N GLN A 12 15.94 -15.16 17.48
CA GLN A 12 16.05 -14.75 16.09
C GLN A 12 14.77 -13.99 15.75
N SER A 13 14.88 -12.67 15.72
CA SER A 13 13.82 -11.80 15.24
C SER A 13 13.45 -12.31 13.86
N ARG A 14 12.23 -12.86 13.73
CA ARG A 14 11.69 -13.27 12.43
C ARG A 14 11.90 -12.09 11.50
N ARG A 15 12.74 -12.28 10.48
CA ARG A 15 12.86 -11.29 9.41
C ARG A 15 11.51 -11.28 8.73
N VAL A 16 10.68 -10.30 9.06
CA VAL A 16 9.55 -9.93 8.22
C VAL A 16 10.21 -9.57 6.90
N GLU A 17 10.03 -10.43 5.90
CA GLU A 17 10.45 -10.15 4.53
C GLU A 17 9.98 -8.73 4.25
N LYS A 18 10.92 -7.85 3.89
CA LYS A 18 10.59 -6.49 3.48
C LYS A 18 9.76 -6.63 2.20
N LYS A 19 8.46 -6.86 2.34
CA LYS A 19 7.48 -6.79 1.26
C LYS A 19 7.71 -5.42 0.63
N GLY A 20 8.06 -5.43 -0.66
CA GLY A 20 8.64 -4.31 -1.39
C GLY A 20 8.11 -2.98 -0.89
N ARG A 21 8.97 -2.21 -0.22
CA ARG A 21 8.69 -0.81 0.04
C ARG A 21 8.73 -0.16 -1.35
N ASN A 22 7.57 -0.04 -2.01
CA ASN A 22 7.27 0.66 -3.26
C ASN A 22 6.68 -0.21 -4.39
N ASP A 23 5.63 -0.99 -4.12
CA ASP A 23 4.85 -1.65 -5.17
C ASP A 23 3.86 -0.68 -5.88
N ILE A 24 4.05 0.64 -5.75
CA ILE A 24 3.20 1.64 -6.42
C ILE A 24 3.56 1.64 -7.90
N LEU A 25 2.63 1.20 -8.73
CA LEU A 25 2.78 1.20 -10.18
C LEU A 25 2.39 2.55 -10.78
N MET A 26 1.32 3.16 -10.28
CA MET A 26 0.82 4.42 -10.82
C MET A 26 0.11 5.24 -9.75
N LYS A 27 0.28 6.55 -9.81
CA LYS A 27 -0.33 7.50 -8.87
C LYS A 27 -0.85 8.71 -9.64
N ILE A 28 -2.16 8.95 -9.55
CA ILE A 28 -2.84 10.07 -10.18
C ILE A 28 -3.37 10.99 -9.10
N ARG A 29 -3.19 12.30 -9.28
CA ARG A 29 -3.80 13.33 -8.43
C ARG A 29 -4.76 14.18 -9.26
N LEU A 30 -6.02 14.22 -8.86
CA LEU A 30 -7.07 15.06 -9.41
C LEU A 30 -7.57 16.01 -8.32
N GLY A 31 -6.99 17.22 -8.27
CA GLY A 31 -7.32 18.22 -7.25
C GLY A 31 -7.06 17.72 -5.83
N LYS A 32 -8.14 17.42 -5.10
CA LYS A 32 -8.11 16.89 -3.72
C LYS A 32 -8.10 15.36 -3.64
N VAL A 33 -8.33 14.67 -4.76
CA VAL A 33 -8.42 13.20 -4.82
C VAL A 33 -7.09 12.63 -5.30
N GLU A 34 -6.62 11.59 -4.61
CA GLU A 34 -5.42 10.85 -4.94
C GLU A 34 -5.78 9.37 -5.19
N VAL A 35 -5.46 8.86 -6.37
CA VAL A 35 -5.68 7.46 -6.78
C VAL A 35 -4.33 6.78 -6.95
N THR A 36 -4.09 5.71 -6.21
CA THR A 36 -2.83 4.95 -6.24
C THR A 36 -3.09 3.49 -6.63
N PHE A 37 -2.37 3.01 -7.63
CA PHE A 37 -2.44 1.65 -8.13
C PHE A 37 -1.21 0.85 -7.67
N PHE A 38 -1.47 -0.29 -7.03
CA PHE A 38 -0.45 -1.21 -6.52
C PHE A 38 -0.32 -2.49 -7.37
N HIS A 39 -1.20 -2.66 -8.35
CA HIS A 39 -1.17 -3.76 -9.31
C HIS A 39 -1.55 -3.24 -10.70
N SER A 40 -1.05 -3.90 -11.75
CA SER A 40 -1.39 -3.55 -13.12
C SER A 40 -2.87 -3.81 -13.33
N ILE A 41 -3.62 -2.79 -13.73
CA ILE A 41 -5.03 -2.92 -14.08
C ILE A 41 -5.21 -2.72 -15.57
N ASN A 42 -6.20 -3.39 -16.14
CA ASN A 42 -6.56 -3.21 -17.55
C ASN A 42 -7.08 -1.79 -17.77
N HIS A 43 -6.87 -1.26 -18.98
CA HIS A 43 -7.31 0.08 -19.35
C HIS A 43 -8.83 0.29 -19.14
N GLU A 44 -9.65 -0.69 -19.55
CA GLU A 44 -11.11 -0.65 -19.37
C GLU A 44 -11.52 -0.56 -17.89
N VAL A 45 -10.81 -1.28 -17.02
CA VAL A 45 -11.06 -1.29 -15.57
C VAL A 45 -10.65 0.04 -14.95
N MET A 46 -9.53 0.60 -15.41
CA MET A 46 -9.07 1.93 -15.00
C MET A 46 -10.09 3.01 -15.36
N GLU A 47 -10.58 3.00 -16.61
CA GLU A 47 -11.59 3.94 -17.08
C GLU A 47 -12.88 3.82 -16.27
N MET A 48 -13.37 2.61 -16.02
CA MET A 48 -14.57 2.40 -15.18
C MET A 48 -14.39 2.91 -13.75
N ILE A 49 -13.21 2.71 -13.14
CA ILE A 49 -12.94 3.19 -11.79
C ILE A 49 -12.92 4.72 -11.77
N LEU A 50 -12.24 5.34 -12.73
CA LEU A 50 -12.18 6.79 -12.84
C LEU A 50 -13.57 7.37 -13.13
N ASP A 51 -14.34 6.75 -14.01
CA ASP A 51 -15.72 7.13 -14.31
C ASP A 51 -16.58 7.12 -13.04
N LYS A 52 -16.54 6.04 -12.27
CA LYS A 52 -17.31 5.97 -11.01
C LYS A 52 -16.85 6.95 -9.94
N VAL A 53 -15.53 7.18 -9.81
CA VAL A 53 -14.97 8.07 -8.78
C VAL A 53 -15.21 9.54 -9.13
N LEU A 54 -15.09 9.91 -10.41
CA LEU A 54 -15.27 11.28 -10.87
C LEU A 54 -16.74 11.69 -10.98
N HIS A 55 -17.64 10.77 -11.32
CA HIS A 55 -19.06 11.07 -11.44
C HIS A 55 -19.84 10.92 -10.11
N TYR A 56 -19.21 10.46 -9.03
CA TYR A 56 -19.90 10.25 -7.75
C TYR A 56 -20.37 11.55 -7.08
N ASP A 57 -19.87 12.72 -7.49
CA ASP A 57 -20.19 14.01 -6.89
C ASP A 57 -21.53 14.62 -7.36
N HIS A 58 -22.22 14.00 -8.32
CA HIS A 58 -23.49 14.50 -8.82
C HIS A 58 -24.54 13.39 -8.87
N PRO A 59 -25.31 13.17 -7.77
CA PRO A 59 -26.66 12.68 -7.96
C PRO A 59 -27.38 13.79 -8.73
N THR A 60 -27.45 13.65 -10.05
CA THR A 60 -28.36 14.42 -10.90
C THR A 60 -29.72 14.41 -10.24
N GLN A 61 -30.10 15.58 -9.74
CA GLN A 61 -31.40 15.90 -9.19
C GLN A 61 -32.45 15.84 -10.30
#